data_AF-A0A6V7L6Z4-F1
#
_entry.id   AF-A0A6V7L6Z4-F1
#
_cell.length_a   1.000
_cell.length_b   1.000
_cell.length_c   1.000
_cell.angle_alpha   90.00
_cell.angle_beta   90.00
_cell.angle_gamma   90.00
#
_symmetry.space_group_name_H-M   'P 1'
#
loop_
_entity.id
_entity.type
_entity.pdbx_description
1 polymer ?
#
loop_
_entity_poly.entity_id
_entity_poly.type
_entity_poly.pdbx_seq_one_letter_code
_entity_poly.pdbx_strand_id
1 'polypeptide(L)'
;GKLNIYNLEDPSVPIYSANAHSEIINAIDGVAGDNIGCGAAEIVTGSRDGSVKVWDPRQKGRPVAVMEPKEGENRRDCWTVAFGNSFNSEERVVAAGYDNGDVKIFDLRAMSLRWESNLKNGVCSVEFDRKDIPMNKLVATTLESKFYLFDLRTQHPKKGFAYLTEK
;
A
#
# COMPACT_ATOMS: atom_id res chain seq x y z
N GLY A 1 -5.14 -13.41 -9.06
CA GLY A 1 -4.40 -12.24 -9.56
C GLY A 1 -2.94 -12.60 -9.76
N LYS A 2 -2.39 -12.40 -10.96
CA LYS A 2 -1.01 -12.74 -11.30
C LYS A 2 -0.17 -11.46 -11.41
N LEU A 3 0.94 -11.39 -10.69
CA LEU A 3 1.92 -10.31 -10.79
C LEU A 3 2.96 -10.68 -11.84
N ASN A 4 3.13 -9.85 -12.85
CA ASN A 4 4.15 -10.01 -13.88
C ASN A 4 4.99 -8.73 -13.98
N ILE A 5 6.29 -8.90 -14.22
CA ILE A 5 7.19 -7.82 -14.61
C ILE A 5 7.66 -8.15 -16.04
N TYR A 6 7.66 -7.18 -16.92
CA TYR A 6 8.03 -7.35 -18.32
C TYR A 6 9.23 -6.47 -18.67
N ASN A 7 10.08 -6.98 -19.57
CA ASN A 7 10.93 -6.12 -20.37
C ASN A 7 10.09 -5.58 -21.52
N LEU A 8 10.02 -4.26 -21.69
CA LEU A 8 9.23 -3.67 -22.78
C LEU A 8 9.89 -3.84 -24.16
N GLU A 9 11.19 -4.13 -24.21
CA GLU A 9 11.90 -4.46 -25.47
C GLU A 9 11.56 -5.87 -25.97
N ASP A 10 11.22 -6.79 -25.07
CA ASP A 10 10.72 -8.14 -25.39
C ASP A 10 9.61 -8.54 -24.39
N PRO A 11 8.36 -8.15 -24.66
CA PRO A 11 7.23 -8.40 -23.76
C PRO A 11 6.65 -9.81 -23.92
N SER A 12 7.23 -10.68 -24.75
CA SER A 12 6.68 -12.01 -25.06
C SER A 12 6.65 -12.93 -23.84
N VAL A 13 7.63 -12.80 -22.94
CA VAL A 13 7.75 -13.57 -21.70
C VAL A 13 8.02 -12.62 -20.53
N PRO A 14 7.29 -12.76 -19.40
CA PRO A 14 7.57 -11.95 -18.23
C PRO A 14 8.93 -12.31 -17.61
N ILE A 15 9.72 -11.31 -17.23
CA ILE A 15 11.00 -11.50 -16.52
C ILE A 15 10.80 -11.95 -15.06
N TYR A 16 9.62 -11.64 -14.50
CA TYR A 16 9.16 -12.13 -13.20
C TYR A 16 7.69 -12.48 -13.29
N SER A 17 7.30 -13.59 -12.66
CA SER A 17 5.91 -14.02 -12.64
C SER A 17 5.57 -14.73 -11.33
N ALA A 18 4.47 -14.33 -10.69
CA ALA A 18 3.96 -14.94 -9.46
C ALA A 18 2.43 -14.97 -9.44
N ASN A 19 1.85 -16.08 -8.96
CA ASN A 19 0.44 -16.15 -8.59
C ASN A 19 0.25 -15.41 -7.27
N ALA A 20 0.11 -14.08 -7.35
CA ALA A 20 0.20 -13.19 -6.21
C ALA A 20 -1.02 -13.29 -5.29
N HIS A 21 -2.22 -13.37 -5.86
CA HIS A 21 -3.50 -13.27 -5.15
C HIS A 21 -4.49 -14.32 -5.66
N SER A 22 -5.47 -14.71 -4.84
CA SER A 22 -6.54 -15.63 -5.30
C SER A 22 -7.55 -14.91 -6.21
N GLU A 23 -7.72 -13.60 -6.02
CA GLU A 23 -8.64 -12.74 -6.77
C GLU A 23 -7.88 -11.66 -7.58
N ILE A 24 -8.59 -10.75 -8.24
CA ILE A 24 -8.02 -9.63 -9.01
C ILE A 24 -7.09 -8.75 -8.15
N ILE A 25 -6.00 -8.28 -8.75
CA ILE A 25 -5.13 -7.24 -8.16
C ILE A 25 -5.72 -5.91 -8.60
N ASN A 26 -6.19 -5.10 -7.67
CA ASN A 26 -6.82 -3.81 -7.99
C ASN A 26 -5.79 -2.68 -8.06
N ALA A 27 -4.75 -2.76 -7.24
CA ALA A 27 -3.74 -1.72 -7.14
C ALA A 27 -2.34 -2.30 -6.99
N ILE A 28 -1.38 -1.53 -7.48
CA ILE A 28 0.04 -1.85 -7.46
C ILE A 28 0.83 -0.56 -7.26
N ASP A 29 1.89 -0.63 -6.47
CA ASP A 29 2.86 0.47 -6.34
C ASP A 29 4.29 -0.07 -6.24
N GLY A 30 5.27 0.76 -6.57
CA GLY A 30 6.69 0.45 -6.51
C GLY A 30 7.50 1.50 -5.76
N VAL A 31 8.61 1.08 -5.15
CA VAL A 31 9.55 1.97 -4.44
C VAL A 31 10.99 1.48 -4.59
N ALA A 32 11.95 2.41 -4.52
CA ALA A 32 13.40 2.14 -4.53
C ALA A 32 13.92 1.40 -5.79
N GLY A 33 13.19 1.49 -6.91
CA GLY A 33 13.64 1.06 -8.24
C GLY A 33 14.28 2.18 -9.08
N ASP A 34 14.10 3.43 -8.67
CA ASP A 34 14.69 4.62 -9.27
C ASP A 34 15.83 5.17 -8.39
N ASN A 35 16.57 6.19 -8.84
CA ASN A 35 17.52 6.96 -8.00
C ASN A 35 16.83 7.70 -6.81
N ILE A 36 15.55 7.41 -6.54
CA ILE A 36 14.69 8.02 -5.54
C ILE A 36 14.22 6.91 -4.58
N GLY A 37 14.61 7.05 -3.32
CA GLY A 37 14.33 6.09 -2.25
C GLY A 37 15.58 5.34 -1.77
N CYS A 38 15.40 4.59 -0.69
CA CYS A 38 16.46 3.81 -0.06
C CYS A 38 15.99 2.37 0.17
N GLY A 39 16.94 1.43 0.21
CA GLY A 39 16.66 0.00 0.41
C GLY A 39 16.47 -0.77 -0.89
N ALA A 40 15.99 -2.01 -0.77
CA ALA A 40 15.71 -2.86 -1.93
C ALA A 40 14.49 -2.35 -2.73
N ALA A 41 14.54 -2.55 -4.04
CA ALA A 41 13.40 -2.33 -4.92
C ALA A 41 12.28 -3.33 -4.57
N GLU A 42 11.11 -2.82 -4.23
CA GLU A 42 9.96 -3.63 -3.85
C GLU A 42 8.70 -3.16 -4.58
N ILE A 43 7.79 -4.11 -4.78
CA ILE A 43 6.47 -3.90 -5.36
C ILE A 43 5.43 -4.26 -4.31
N VAL A 44 4.40 -3.46 -4.13
CA VAL A 44 3.24 -3.80 -3.31
C VAL A 44 2.03 -4.02 -4.20
N THR A 45 1.22 -5.02 -3.88
CA THR A 45 -0.04 -5.34 -4.57
C THR A 45 -1.19 -5.40 -3.57
N GLY A 46 -2.31 -4.75 -3.90
CA GLY A 46 -3.58 -4.84 -3.17
C GLY A 46 -4.64 -5.54 -4.00
N SER A 47 -5.42 -6.43 -3.37
CA SER A 47 -6.34 -7.32 -4.08
C SER A 47 -7.73 -7.39 -3.44
N ARG A 48 -8.70 -7.79 -4.27
CA ARG A 48 -10.03 -8.21 -3.85
C ARG A 48 -10.06 -9.41 -2.91
N ASP A 49 -8.98 -10.19 -2.82
CA ASP A 49 -8.86 -11.24 -1.80
C ASP A 49 -8.62 -10.67 -0.37
N GLY A 50 -8.54 -9.35 -0.26
CA GLY A 50 -8.40 -8.59 0.97
C GLY A 50 -7.03 -8.67 1.62
N SER A 51 -6.04 -9.20 0.90
CA SER A 51 -4.65 -9.12 1.30
C SER A 51 -3.91 -8.03 0.52
N VAL A 52 -2.91 -7.47 1.20
CA VAL A 52 -1.86 -6.64 0.62
C VAL A 52 -0.56 -7.44 0.72
N LYS A 53 0.22 -7.49 -0.36
CA LYS A 53 1.45 -8.27 -0.41
C LYS A 53 2.59 -7.44 -0.96
N VAL A 54 3.77 -7.57 -0.35
CA VAL A 54 5.00 -6.90 -0.80
C VAL A 54 5.92 -7.95 -1.40
N TRP A 55 6.55 -7.59 -2.51
CA TRP A 55 7.33 -8.46 -3.36
C TRP A 55 8.71 -7.85 -3.59
N ASP A 56 9.75 -8.63 -3.34
CA ASP A 56 11.09 -8.36 -3.86
C ASP A 56 11.26 -9.17 -5.15
N PRO A 57 11.44 -8.54 -6.33
CA PRO A 57 11.60 -9.24 -7.60
C PRO A 57 12.77 -10.25 -7.64
N ARG A 58 13.77 -10.07 -6.76
CA ARG A 58 14.91 -11.00 -6.60
C ARG A 58 14.48 -12.28 -5.88
N GLN A 59 13.42 -12.23 -5.08
CA GLN A 59 12.82 -13.37 -4.40
C GLN A 59 11.69 -13.97 -5.24
N LYS A 60 11.99 -15.09 -5.90
CA LYS A 60 11.02 -15.74 -6.81
C LYS A 60 9.90 -16.45 -6.04
N GLY A 61 8.67 -16.25 -6.51
CA GLY A 61 7.50 -17.06 -6.15
C GLY A 61 6.91 -16.85 -4.75
N ARG A 62 7.51 -16.02 -3.88
CA ARG A 62 6.98 -15.72 -2.54
C ARG A 62 7.09 -14.24 -2.18
N PRO A 63 6.05 -13.65 -1.56
CA PRO A 63 6.13 -12.28 -1.06
C PRO A 63 7.08 -12.18 0.14
N VAL A 64 7.63 -10.99 0.39
CA VAL A 64 8.45 -10.69 1.57
C VAL A 64 7.59 -10.27 2.77
N ALA A 65 6.40 -9.72 2.53
CA ALA A 65 5.41 -9.41 3.55
C ALA A 65 3.99 -9.70 3.05
N VAL A 66 3.13 -10.16 3.96
CA VAL A 66 1.70 -10.37 3.72
C VAL A 66 0.94 -9.67 4.83
N MET A 67 0.09 -8.72 4.47
CA MET A 67 -0.83 -8.04 5.37
C MET A 67 -2.24 -8.47 5.01
N GLU A 68 -2.84 -9.26 5.88
CA GLU A 68 -4.20 -9.75 5.71
C GLU A 68 -4.90 -9.87 7.06
N PRO A 69 -6.25 -9.87 7.09
CA PRO A 69 -7.02 -10.11 8.31
C PRO A 69 -6.66 -11.46 8.94
N LYS A 70 -6.88 -11.58 10.25
CA LYS A 70 -6.67 -12.85 10.95
C LYS A 70 -7.63 -13.91 10.42
N GLU A 71 -7.26 -15.18 10.60
CA GLU A 71 -8.12 -16.28 10.24
C GLU A 71 -9.49 -16.16 10.93
N GLY A 72 -10.57 -16.24 10.14
CA GLY A 72 -11.94 -16.05 10.61
C GLY A 72 -12.46 -14.60 10.56
N GLU A 73 -11.61 -13.61 10.32
CA GLU A 73 -12.05 -12.23 10.07
C GLU A 73 -12.53 -12.04 8.63
N ASN A 74 -13.50 -11.15 8.44
CA ASN A 74 -14.02 -10.82 7.12
C ASN A 74 -12.94 -10.12 6.27
N ARG A 75 -12.66 -10.67 5.10
CA ARG A 75 -11.81 -10.05 4.08
C ARG A 75 -12.58 -8.93 3.38
N ARG A 76 -11.93 -7.79 3.20
CA ARG A 76 -12.46 -6.59 2.54
C ARG A 76 -11.68 -6.34 1.26
N ASP A 77 -12.35 -5.84 0.23
CA ASP A 77 -11.75 -5.64 -1.07
C ASP A 77 -10.75 -4.47 -1.00
N CYS A 78 -9.46 -4.74 -1.20
CA CYS A 78 -8.43 -3.70 -1.18
C CYS A 78 -8.35 -3.03 -2.55
N TRP A 79 -8.72 -1.75 -2.61
CA TRP A 79 -8.83 -0.99 -3.85
C TRP A 79 -7.58 -0.19 -4.19
N THR A 80 -6.76 0.16 -3.19
CA THR A 80 -5.60 1.03 -3.40
C THR A 80 -4.49 0.73 -2.40
N VAL A 81 -3.24 0.90 -2.84
CA VAL A 81 -2.03 0.75 -2.03
C VAL A 81 -1.02 1.83 -2.41
N ALA A 82 -0.21 2.28 -1.46
CA ALA A 82 0.90 3.20 -1.71
C ALA A 82 2.06 2.98 -0.74
N PHE A 83 3.28 3.03 -1.25
CA PHE A 83 4.48 3.09 -0.42
C PHE A 83 4.70 4.49 0.14
N GLY A 84 5.28 4.57 1.34
CA GLY A 84 5.72 5.81 1.96
C GLY A 84 6.81 5.59 3.00
N ASN A 85 7.25 6.67 3.63
CA ASN A 85 8.24 6.67 4.71
C ASN A 85 9.59 6.00 4.35
N SER A 86 9.94 5.90 3.06
CA SER A 86 11.10 5.16 2.56
C SER A 86 12.38 6.01 2.49
N PHE A 87 12.66 6.77 3.55
CA PHE A 87 13.74 7.75 3.61
C PHE A 87 15.12 7.19 3.98
N ASN A 88 15.19 5.93 4.40
CA ASN A 88 16.44 5.20 4.60
C ASN A 88 16.24 3.70 4.25
N SER A 89 17.27 2.87 4.44
CA SER A 89 17.23 1.45 4.07
C SER A 89 16.39 0.55 4.99
N GLU A 90 15.92 1.07 6.13
CA GLU A 90 15.18 0.31 7.15
C GLU A 90 13.71 0.73 7.24
N GLU A 91 13.43 2.01 7.08
CA GLU A 91 12.11 2.60 7.26
C GLU A 91 11.31 2.46 5.97
N ARG A 92 10.12 1.86 6.07
CA ARG A 92 9.15 1.77 4.97
C ARG A 92 7.77 1.47 5.50
N VAL A 93 6.76 2.12 4.95
CA VAL A 93 5.35 1.82 5.23
C VAL A 93 4.58 1.56 3.95
N VAL A 94 3.46 0.85 4.10
CA VAL A 94 2.44 0.67 3.07
C VAL A 94 1.13 1.21 3.60
N ALA A 95 0.54 2.17 2.90
CA ALA A 95 -0.85 2.54 3.08
C ALA A 95 -1.73 1.66 2.19
N ALA A 96 -2.90 1.24 2.69
CA ALA A 96 -3.89 0.48 1.95
C ALA A 96 -5.30 1.02 2.22
N GLY A 97 -6.11 1.14 1.17
CA GLY A 97 -7.51 1.55 1.22
C GLY A 97 -8.45 0.44 0.76
N TYR A 98 -9.61 0.33 1.41
CA TYR A 98 -10.57 -0.76 1.20
C TYR A 98 -11.97 -0.24 0.83
N ASP A 99 -12.80 -1.14 0.30
CA ASP A 99 -14.18 -0.90 -0.15
C ASP A 99 -15.14 -0.34 0.93
N ASN A 100 -14.91 -0.69 2.19
CA ASN A 100 -15.69 -0.23 3.34
C ASN A 100 -15.20 1.11 3.92
N GLY A 101 -14.20 1.72 3.30
CA GLY A 101 -13.59 2.98 3.74
C GLY A 101 -12.49 2.83 4.78
N ASP A 102 -12.05 1.60 5.09
CA ASP A 102 -10.88 1.42 5.93
C ASP A 102 -9.64 1.95 5.23
N VAL A 103 -8.80 2.67 5.99
CA VAL A 103 -7.45 3.05 5.61
C VAL A 103 -6.52 2.52 6.67
N LYS A 104 -5.55 1.70 6.25
CA LYS A 104 -4.55 1.08 7.14
C LYS A 104 -3.16 1.48 6.69
N ILE A 105 -2.29 1.82 7.63
CA ILE A 105 -0.85 2.00 7.39
C ILE A 105 -0.12 0.88 8.13
N PHE A 106 0.63 0.09 7.38
CA PHE A 106 1.46 -1.01 7.88
C PHE A 106 2.92 -0.57 7.90
N ASP A 107 3.58 -0.82 9.01
CA ASP A 107 5.02 -0.61 9.17
C ASP A 107 5.75 -1.89 8.79
N LEU A 108 6.56 -1.85 7.72
CA LEU A 108 7.25 -3.03 7.21
C LEU A 108 8.50 -3.40 8.02
N ARG A 109 9.05 -2.46 8.80
CA ARG A 109 10.16 -2.74 9.72
C ARG A 109 9.65 -3.47 10.95
N ALA A 110 8.58 -2.93 11.56
CA ALA A 110 7.97 -3.51 12.75
C ALA A 110 7.02 -4.67 12.43
N MET A 111 6.72 -4.92 11.15
CA MET A 111 5.74 -5.91 10.69
C MET A 111 4.41 -5.82 11.45
N SER A 112 3.90 -4.59 11.61
CA SER A 112 2.72 -4.32 12.43
C SER A 112 1.82 -3.24 11.85
N LEU A 113 0.55 -3.24 12.27
CA LEU A 113 -0.40 -2.18 11.94
C LEU A 113 -0.03 -0.92 12.74
N ARG A 114 0.41 0.13 12.04
CA ARG A 114 0.83 1.40 12.63
C ARG A 114 -0.34 2.34 12.90
N TRP A 115 -1.29 2.36 11.99
CA TRP A 115 -2.48 3.19 12.09
C TRP A 115 -3.63 2.61 11.28
N GLU A 116 -4.84 2.84 11.76
CA GLU A 116 -6.09 2.49 11.10
C GLU A 116 -7.12 3.58 11.34
N SER A 117 -7.93 3.86 10.32
CA SER A 117 -9.10 4.74 10.38
C SER A 117 -10.15 4.26 9.39
N ASN A 118 -11.38 4.79 9.50
CA ASN A 118 -12.48 4.46 8.60
C ASN A 118 -13.15 5.75 8.10
N LEU A 119 -13.10 5.96 6.78
CA LEU A 119 -13.58 7.15 6.07
C LEU A 119 -15.05 7.02 5.61
N LYS A 120 -15.76 6.00 6.08
CA LYS A 120 -17.19 5.68 5.81
C LYS A 120 -17.52 5.26 4.38
N ASN A 121 -16.80 5.76 3.40
CA ASN A 121 -16.97 5.45 1.98
C ASN A 121 -15.73 4.74 1.45
N GLY A 122 -15.92 3.82 0.50
CA GLY A 122 -14.82 3.07 -0.12
C GLY A 122 -13.69 3.97 -0.61
N VAL A 123 -12.46 3.60 -0.26
CA VAL A 123 -11.26 4.40 -0.53
C VAL A 123 -10.76 4.06 -1.93
N CYS A 124 -10.89 5.00 -2.85
CA CYS A 124 -10.59 4.81 -4.26
C CYS A 124 -9.09 4.95 -4.54
N SER A 125 -8.40 5.85 -3.85
CA SER A 125 -6.95 6.05 -4.01
C SER A 125 -6.34 6.56 -2.71
N VAL A 126 -5.10 6.14 -2.42
CA VAL A 126 -4.24 6.71 -1.39
C VAL A 126 -2.89 7.07 -1.99
N GLU A 127 -2.33 8.22 -1.61
CA GLU A 127 -1.01 8.63 -2.09
C GLU A 127 -0.29 9.50 -1.05
N PHE A 128 0.97 9.15 -0.77
CA PHE A 128 1.84 9.99 0.05
C PHE A 128 2.35 11.16 -0.79
N ASP A 129 2.49 12.33 -0.19
CA ASP A 129 3.04 13.50 -0.91
C ASP A 129 4.44 13.23 -1.47
N ARG A 130 5.26 12.48 -0.72
CA ARG A 130 6.55 11.97 -1.15
C ARG A 130 6.84 10.62 -0.49
N LYS A 131 7.37 9.68 -1.27
CA LYS A 131 7.66 8.31 -0.81
C LYS A 131 8.98 8.20 -0.03
N ASP A 132 9.94 9.07 -0.31
CA ASP A 132 11.36 9.00 0.08
C ASP A 132 11.73 9.92 1.26
N ILE A 133 10.74 10.50 1.93
CA ILE A 133 10.92 11.32 3.13
C ILE A 133 10.17 10.69 4.31
N PRO A 134 10.48 11.08 5.56
CA PRO A 134 9.63 10.75 6.69
C PRO A 134 8.19 11.20 6.42
N MET A 135 7.21 10.36 6.79
CA MET A 135 5.79 10.61 6.49
C MET A 135 5.39 12.06 6.78
N ASN A 136 4.85 12.73 5.76
CA ASN A 136 4.48 14.15 5.84
C ASN A 136 3.00 14.35 5.57
N LYS A 137 2.51 13.98 4.38
CA LYS A 137 1.08 14.03 4.05
C LYS A 137 0.63 12.76 3.36
N LEU A 138 -0.62 12.41 3.56
CA LEU A 138 -1.31 11.35 2.82
C LEU A 138 -2.65 11.90 2.34
N VAL A 139 -2.91 11.74 1.04
CA VAL A 139 -4.22 11.98 0.47
C VAL A 139 -4.95 10.64 0.39
N ALA A 140 -6.20 10.61 0.82
CA ALA A 140 -7.12 9.51 0.55
C ALA A 140 -8.36 10.06 -0.17
N THR A 141 -8.71 9.50 -1.32
CA THR A 141 -9.95 9.83 -2.03
C THR A 141 -10.97 8.73 -1.78
N THR A 142 -12.24 9.09 -1.65
CA THR A 142 -13.31 8.13 -1.41
C THR A 142 -14.42 8.29 -2.44
N LEU A 143 -15.33 7.31 -2.48
CA LEU A 143 -16.63 7.48 -3.15
C LEU A 143 -17.37 8.72 -2.60
N GLU A 144 -18.32 9.20 -3.38
CA GLU A 144 -19.11 10.43 -3.11
C GLU A 144 -18.29 11.73 -3.11
N SER A 145 -17.28 11.80 -3.99
CA SER A 145 -16.49 13.01 -4.28
C SER A 145 -15.69 13.60 -3.12
N LYS A 146 -15.50 12.87 -2.01
CA LYS A 146 -14.70 13.36 -0.88
C LYS A 146 -13.23 12.99 -1.02
N PHE A 147 -12.37 13.87 -0.56
CA PHE A 147 -10.99 13.53 -0.25
C PHE A 147 -10.57 14.04 1.12
N TYR A 148 -9.52 13.41 1.64
CA TYR A 148 -8.99 13.63 2.97
C TYR A 148 -7.49 13.87 2.84
N LEU A 149 -7.01 14.98 3.40
CA LEU A 149 -5.59 15.31 3.47
C LEU A 149 -5.12 15.16 4.91
N PHE A 150 -4.38 14.09 5.21
CA PHE A 150 -3.84 13.79 6.54
C PHE A 150 -2.49 14.47 6.75
N ASP A 151 -2.29 15.05 7.93
CA ASP A 151 -0.96 15.41 8.45
C ASP A 151 -0.38 14.19 9.18
N LEU A 152 0.68 13.61 8.61
CA LEU A 152 1.32 12.42 9.14
C LEU A 152 2.50 12.69 10.08
N ARG A 153 2.84 13.96 10.34
CA ARG A 153 3.94 14.32 11.24
C ARG A 153 3.59 14.10 12.70
N THR A 154 2.31 14.24 13.05
CA THR A 154 1.85 14.20 14.44
C THR A 154 0.70 13.23 14.60
N GLN A 155 0.97 12.09 15.26
CA GLN A 155 -0.04 11.07 15.55
C GLN A 155 -0.51 11.18 17.00
N HIS A 156 -1.81 11.43 17.20
CA HIS A 156 -2.39 11.34 18.54
C HIS A 156 -2.69 9.86 18.88
N PRO A 157 -2.32 9.33 20.06
CA PRO A 157 -2.46 7.91 20.39
C PRO A 157 -3.87 7.32 20.21
N LYS A 158 -4.91 8.08 20.58
CA LYS A 158 -6.32 7.67 20.43
C LYS A 158 -7.04 8.20 19.18
N LYS A 159 -6.73 9.43 18.75
CA LYS A 159 -7.46 10.12 17.66
C LYS A 159 -6.82 9.89 16.28
N GLY A 160 -5.60 9.35 16.23
CA GLY A 160 -4.86 9.18 14.98
C GLY A 160 -4.31 10.50 14.45
N PHE A 161 -4.25 10.61 13.12
CA PHE A 161 -3.76 11.79 12.41
C PHE A 161 -4.85 12.85 12.23
N ALA A 162 -4.47 14.12 12.31
CA ALA A 162 -5.34 15.22 11.93
C ALA A 162 -5.50 15.24 10.40
N TYR A 163 -6.65 15.68 9.92
CA TYR A 163 -6.91 15.81 8.48
C TYR A 163 -7.84 16.95 8.14
N LEU A 164 -7.71 17.43 6.90
CA LEU A 164 -8.68 18.29 6.23
C LEU A 164 -9.53 17.43 5.29
N THR A 165 -10.78 17.83 5.07
CA THR A 165 -11.66 17.16 4.12
C THR A 165 -12.46 18.19 3.34
N GLU A 166 -12.59 17.95 2.04
CA GLU A 166 -13.36 18.77 1.11
C GLU A 166 -14.32 17.85 0.32
N LYS A 167 -15.39 18.45 -0.19
CA LYS A 167 -16.44 17.80 -1.01
C LYS A 167 -16.24 18.06 -2.50
#